data_AF-D6TIG9-F1
#
_entry.id   AF-D6TIG9-F1
#
_cell.length_a   1.000
_cell.length_b   1.000
_cell.length_c   1.000
_cell.angle_alpha   90.00
_cell.angle_beta   90.00
_cell.angle_gamma   90.00
#
_symmetry.space_group_name_H-M   'P 1'
#
loop_
_entity.id
_entity.type
_entity.pdbx_description
1 polymer ?
#
loop_
_entity_poly.entity_id
_entity_poly.type
_entity_poly.pdbx_seq_one_letter_code
_entity_poly.pdbx_strand_id
1 'polypeptide(L)'
;MREMLRQTPTSQMCALALTYEERTQLNSIIDLLIPSDDDFPSPSSLQLIDEFLFYVLPSSSNKVPRMVNIKRLHVVLQDLNQAAGGNFCSVSLEQQNYLLQQLERRDPAFFQELWTLATHSYYTRLARSDKRETILT
;
A
#
# COMPACT_ATOMS: atom_id res chain seq x y z
N MET A 1 -23.57 -35.24 8.11
CA MET A 1 -22.14 -35.06 7.78
C MET A 1 -22.04 -33.75 7.02
N ARG A 2 -21.41 -32.72 7.60
CA ARG A 2 -21.29 -31.39 6.98
C ARG A 2 -19.88 -31.26 6.41
N GLU A 3 -19.75 -31.35 5.09
CA GLU A 3 -18.51 -31.04 4.39
C GLU A 3 -18.25 -29.53 4.53
N MET A 4 -17.34 -29.19 5.44
CA MET A 4 -16.75 -27.86 5.51
C MET A 4 -15.91 -27.65 4.26
N LEU A 5 -16.46 -26.94 3.28
CA LEU A 5 -15.68 -26.30 2.21
C LEU A 5 -14.75 -25.27 2.87
N ARG A 6 -13.59 -25.76 3.32
CA ARG A 6 -12.41 -24.92 3.58
C ARG A 6 -12.02 -24.31 2.24
N GLN A 7 -12.51 -23.12 1.97
CA GLN A 7 -11.92 -22.21 1.00
C GLN A 7 -10.52 -21.88 1.51
N THR A 8 -9.54 -22.69 1.16
CA THR A 8 -8.15 -22.26 1.15
C THR A 8 -8.06 -21.12 0.13
N PRO A 9 -7.65 -19.89 0.51
CA PRO A 9 -7.40 -18.85 -0.46
C PRO A 9 -6.25 -19.35 -1.34
N THR A 10 -6.61 -19.78 -2.54
CA THR A 10 -5.72 -20.43 -3.50
C THR A 10 -4.60 -19.48 -3.89
N SER A 11 -3.37 -19.97 -3.81
CA SER A 11 -2.08 -19.34 -4.16
C SER A 11 -1.96 -18.74 -5.56
N GLN A 12 -3.06 -18.50 -6.29
CA GLN A 12 -3.06 -17.83 -7.59
C GLN A 12 -2.90 -16.29 -7.47
N MET A 13 -3.12 -15.70 -6.29
CA MET A 13 -2.82 -14.28 -6.04
C MET A 13 -1.31 -13.97 -5.96
N CYS A 14 -0.44 -14.98 -5.84
CA CYS A 14 1.00 -14.78 -5.59
C CYS A 14 1.83 -14.39 -6.84
N ALA A 15 1.35 -14.64 -8.07
CA ALA A 15 2.12 -14.31 -9.28
C ALA A 15 2.02 -12.84 -9.72
N LEU A 16 1.13 -12.06 -9.10
CA LEU A 16 0.93 -10.62 -9.32
C LEU A 16 1.26 -9.80 -8.06
N ALA A 17 1.88 -10.43 -7.05
CA ALA A 17 2.18 -9.80 -5.78
C ALA A 17 3.55 -9.12 -5.84
N LEU A 18 3.63 -7.89 -5.31
CA LEU A 18 4.89 -7.21 -5.05
C LEU A 18 5.86 -8.13 -4.30
N THR A 19 7.14 -8.06 -4.65
CA THR A 19 8.22 -8.74 -3.93
C THR A 19 8.29 -8.25 -2.47
N TYR A 20 8.99 -9.00 -1.62
CA TYR A 20 9.16 -8.60 -0.21
C TYR A 20 9.82 -7.21 -0.07
N GLU A 21 10.81 -6.93 -0.91
CA GLU A 21 11.50 -5.63 -0.92
C GLU A 21 10.56 -4.51 -1.37
N GLU A 22 9.80 -4.73 -2.44
CA GLU A 22 8.81 -3.75 -2.94
C GLU A 22 7.68 -3.50 -1.94
N ARG A 23 7.25 -4.54 -1.21
CA ARG A 23 6.28 -4.37 -0.11
C ARG A 23 6.87 -3.53 1.01
N THR A 24 8.11 -3.81 1.41
CA THR A 24 8.79 -3.05 2.45
C THR A 24 8.94 -1.58 2.04
N GLN A 25 9.37 -1.33 0.80
CA GLN A 25 9.46 0.01 0.24
C GLN A 25 8.10 0.71 0.18
N LEU A 26 7.06 0.03 -0.29
CA LEU A 26 5.71 0.57 -0.32
C LEU A 26 5.21 0.92 1.09
N ASN A 27 5.53 0.10 2.10
CA ASN A 27 5.18 0.39 3.48
C ASN A 27 5.83 1.69 3.96
N SER A 28 7.13 1.86 3.72
CA SER A 28 7.86 3.08 4.04
C SER A 28 7.29 4.30 3.33
N ILE A 29 6.90 4.15 2.06
CA ILE A 29 6.22 5.21 1.31
C ILE A 29 4.89 5.56 1.99
N ILE A 30 4.05 4.57 2.32
CA ILE A 30 2.75 4.83 2.97
C ILE A 30 2.94 5.52 4.33
N ASP A 31 3.94 5.11 5.13
CA ASP A 31 4.28 5.78 6.39
C ASP A 31 4.73 7.24 6.19
N LEU A 32 5.41 7.53 5.07
CA LEU A 32 5.77 8.91 4.71
C LEU A 32 4.57 9.74 4.24
N LEU A 33 3.61 9.09 3.56
CA LEU A 33 2.40 9.77 3.09
C LEU A 33 1.45 10.04 4.27
N ILE A 34 1.27 9.11 5.19
CA ILE A 34 0.33 9.27 6.30
C ILE A 34 1.14 9.42 7.58
N PRO A 35 1.36 10.66 8.06
CA PRO A 35 2.08 10.87 9.31
C PRO A 35 1.31 10.21 10.45
N SER A 36 2.02 9.46 11.28
CA SER A 36 1.52 9.01 12.58
C SER A 36 1.49 10.18 13.54
N ASP A 37 0.41 10.32 14.28
CA ASP A 37 0.24 11.32 15.35
C ASP A 37 -0.09 10.59 16.66
N ASP A 38 -0.08 11.27 17.81
CA ASP A 38 -0.24 10.63 19.14
C ASP A 38 -1.55 9.83 19.25
N ASP A 39 -2.60 10.25 18.54
CA ASP A 39 -3.91 9.57 18.49
C ASP A 39 -4.08 8.58 17.32
N PHE A 40 -3.09 8.48 16.41
CA PHE A 40 -3.21 7.74 15.15
C PHE A 40 -2.02 6.78 14.92
N PRO A 41 -2.25 5.46 14.93
CA PRO A 41 -1.16 4.49 14.78
C PRO A 41 -0.51 4.59 13.41
N SER A 42 0.77 4.22 13.32
CA SER A 42 1.47 4.21 12.04
C SER A 42 0.80 3.25 11.05
N PRO A 43 0.74 3.61 9.75
CA PRO A 43 0.22 2.73 8.71
C PRO A 43 0.84 1.33 8.71
N SER A 44 2.15 1.26 8.92
CA SER A 44 2.91 0.01 9.05
C SER A 44 2.43 -0.90 10.19
N SER A 45 1.96 -0.33 11.31
CA SER A 45 1.44 -1.09 12.46
C SER A 45 0.08 -1.73 12.17
N LEU A 46 -0.65 -1.24 11.16
CA LEU A 46 -1.99 -1.70 10.79
C LEU A 46 -1.99 -2.80 9.71
N GLN A 47 -0.80 -3.27 9.27
CA GLN A 47 -0.64 -4.23 8.16
C GLN A 47 -1.39 -3.81 6.88
N LEU A 48 -1.32 -2.52 6.53
CA LEU A 48 -2.16 -1.92 5.50
C LEU A 48 -1.84 -2.35 4.08
N ILE A 49 -0.66 -2.92 3.83
CA ILE A 49 -0.23 -3.33 2.50
C ILE A 49 -1.27 -4.24 1.84
N ASP A 50 -1.82 -5.22 2.55
CA ASP A 50 -2.76 -6.16 1.95
C ASP A 50 -4.11 -5.51 1.61
N GLU A 51 -4.59 -4.59 2.45
CA GLU A 51 -5.80 -3.82 2.18
C GLU A 51 -5.57 -2.81 1.03
N PHE A 52 -4.39 -2.20 0.96
CA PHE A 52 -4.00 -1.33 -0.16
C PHE A 52 -3.95 -2.12 -1.47
N LEU A 53 -3.26 -3.26 -1.48
CA LEU A 53 -3.14 -4.11 -2.66
C LEU A 53 -4.49 -4.66 -3.11
N PHE A 54 -5.44 -4.89 -2.19
CA PHE A 54 -6.81 -5.27 -2.54
C PHE A 54 -7.49 -4.23 -3.46
N TYR A 55 -7.25 -2.94 -3.26
CA TYR A 55 -7.81 -1.88 -4.13
C TYR A 55 -7.01 -1.63 -5.40
N VAL A 56 -5.73 -2.03 -5.43
CA VAL A 56 -4.84 -1.90 -6.60
C VAL A 56 -5.00 -3.07 -7.57
N LEU A 57 -5.35 -4.25 -7.06
CA LEU A 57 -5.59 -5.44 -7.87
C LEU A 57 -6.90 -5.29 -8.65
N PRO A 58 -6.91 -5.66 -9.95
CA PRO A 58 -8.14 -5.64 -10.73
C PRO A 58 -9.15 -6.63 -10.13
N SER A 59 -10.29 -6.14 -9.65
CA SER A 59 -11.40 -7.03 -9.30
C SER A 59 -12.10 -7.48 -10.59
N SER A 60 -12.61 -8.71 -10.61
CA SER A 60 -13.39 -9.26 -11.74
C SER A 60 -14.62 -8.39 -12.10
N SER A 61 -15.01 -7.49 -11.21
CA SER A 61 -16.12 -6.54 -11.35
C SER A 61 -15.72 -5.13 -11.83
N ASN A 62 -14.45 -4.70 -11.75
CA ASN A 62 -14.02 -3.35 -12.13
C ASN A 62 -13.00 -3.39 -13.28
N LYS A 63 -13.50 -3.14 -14.49
CA LYS A 63 -12.69 -3.04 -15.73
C LYS A 63 -12.11 -1.65 -15.99
N VAL A 64 -12.31 -0.69 -15.08
CA VAL A 64 -11.79 0.67 -15.25
C VAL A 64 -10.27 0.65 -15.03
N PRO A 65 -9.45 1.08 -16.02
CA PRO A 65 -8.01 1.17 -15.83
C PRO A 65 -7.71 2.21 -14.76
N ARG A 66 -7.07 1.78 -13.66
CA ARG A 66 -6.56 2.66 -12.61
C ARG A 66 -5.17 3.18 -12.96
N MET A 67 -4.90 4.44 -12.60
CA MET A 67 -3.58 5.06 -12.76
C MET A 67 -2.57 4.34 -11.86
N VAL A 68 -2.99 3.96 -10.66
CA VAL A 68 -2.28 3.02 -9.77
C VAL A 68 -2.78 1.60 -10.03
N ASN A 69 -1.94 0.82 -10.68
CA ASN A 69 -2.10 -0.63 -10.86
C ASN A 69 -0.77 -1.32 -10.56
N ILE A 70 -0.81 -2.64 -10.33
CA ILE A 70 0.39 -3.41 -9.97
C ILE A 70 1.56 -3.19 -10.93
N LYS A 71 1.32 -3.15 -12.24
CA LYS A 71 2.41 -2.97 -13.22
C LYS A 71 3.08 -1.61 -13.08
N ARG A 72 2.29 -0.53 -12.96
CA ARG A 72 2.85 0.82 -12.75
C ARG A 72 3.49 0.96 -11.38
N LEU A 73 2.94 0.30 -10.36
CA LEU A 73 3.49 0.29 -9.02
C LEU A 73 4.89 -0.34 -9.00
N HIS A 74 5.08 -1.50 -9.65
CA HIS A 74 6.42 -2.10 -9.83
C HIS A 74 7.41 -1.13 -10.45
N VAL A 75 7.03 -0.48 -11.57
CA VAL A 75 7.91 0.46 -12.27
C VAL A 75 8.28 1.64 -11.36
N VAL A 76 7.31 2.23 -10.65
CA VAL A 76 7.58 3.36 -9.76
C VAL A 76 8.47 2.96 -8.58
N LEU A 77 8.24 1.78 -7.98
CA LEU A 77 9.07 1.28 -6.88
C LEU A 77 10.51 1.02 -7.34
N GLN A 78 10.68 0.42 -8.52
CA GLN A 78 11.99 0.21 -9.14
C GLN A 78 12.70 1.53 -9.45
N ASP A 79 12.00 2.49 -10.06
CA ASP A 79 12.54 3.84 -10.33
C ASP A 79 13.02 4.52 -9.04
N LEU A 80 12.20 4.48 -7.98
CA LEU A 80 12.54 5.08 -6.69
C LEU A 80 13.74 4.39 -6.04
N ASN A 81 13.81 3.04 -6.11
CA ASN A 81 14.98 2.30 -5.62
C ASN A 81 16.23 2.67 -6.41
N GLN A 82 16.14 2.73 -7.74
CA GLN A 82 17.27 3.09 -8.58
C GLN A 82 17.74 4.52 -8.31
N ALA A 83 16.82 5.48 -8.16
CA ALA A 83 17.12 6.86 -7.81
C ALA A 83 17.74 7.01 -6.41
N ALA A 84 17.45 6.07 -5.50
CA ALA A 84 18.04 5.97 -4.17
C ALA A 84 19.38 5.20 -4.13
N GLY A 85 19.94 4.80 -5.26
CA GLY A 85 21.20 4.03 -5.30
C GLY A 85 21.03 2.53 -5.03
N GLY A 86 19.83 2.00 -5.23
CA GLY A 86 19.50 0.57 -5.16
C GLY A 86 18.65 0.16 -3.96
N ASN A 87 18.52 1.02 -2.94
CA ASN A 87 17.65 0.74 -1.79
C ASN A 87 17.05 2.03 -1.22
N PHE A 88 15.77 2.27 -1.53
CA PHE A 88 15.01 3.42 -1.05
C PHE A 88 14.91 3.48 0.48
N CYS A 89 14.75 2.35 1.15
CA CYS A 89 14.60 2.32 2.60
C CYS A 89 15.92 2.60 3.35
N SER A 90 17.07 2.51 2.68
CA SER A 90 18.39 2.73 3.29
C SER A 90 18.88 4.18 3.20
N VAL A 91 18.27 5.02 2.37
CA VAL A 91 18.64 6.44 2.30
C VAL A 91 17.97 7.25 3.42
N SER A 92 18.50 8.45 3.70
CA SER A 92 17.96 9.31 4.76
C SER A 92 16.49 9.68 4.53
N LEU A 93 15.75 9.98 5.60
CA LEU A 93 14.35 10.39 5.52
C LEU A 93 14.16 11.62 4.62
N GLU A 94 15.09 12.57 4.67
CA GLU A 94 15.12 13.74 3.79
C GLU A 94 15.22 13.34 2.32
N GLN A 95 16.11 12.39 2.00
CA GLN A 95 16.26 11.87 0.65
C GLN A 95 15.02 11.10 0.18
N GLN A 96 14.39 10.31 1.05
CA GLN A 96 13.14 9.60 0.73
C GLN A 96 12.02 10.60 0.39
N ASN A 97 11.85 11.64 1.21
CA ASN A 97 10.88 12.72 0.96
C ASN A 97 11.19 13.47 -0.33
N TYR A 98 12.46 13.81 -0.58
CA TYR A 98 12.87 14.46 -1.82
C TYR A 98 12.49 13.62 -3.05
N LEU A 99 12.75 12.31 -3.03
CA LEU A 99 12.39 11.40 -4.12
C LEU A 99 10.88 11.30 -4.34
N LEU A 100 10.09 11.27 -3.26
CA LEU A 100 8.63 11.32 -3.34
C LEU A 100 8.11 12.64 -3.93
N GLN A 101 8.71 13.78 -3.56
CA GLN A 101 8.38 15.07 -4.18
C GLN A 101 8.74 15.11 -5.68
N GLN A 102 9.83 14.46 -6.08
CA GLN A 102 10.15 14.33 -7.51
C GLN A 102 9.12 13.46 -8.24
N LEU A 103 8.65 12.38 -7.60
CA LEU A 103 7.57 11.55 -8.15
C LEU A 103 6.28 12.36 -8.32
N GLU A 104 5.88 13.13 -7.30
CA GLU A 104 4.71 14.01 -7.36
C GLU A 104 4.80 15.01 -8.50
N ARG A 105 5.96 15.63 -8.70
CA ARG A 105 6.19 16.58 -9.81
C ARG A 105 6.16 15.90 -11.18
N ARG A 106 6.70 14.70 -11.29
CA ARG A 106 6.83 13.95 -12.56
C ARG A 106 5.50 13.32 -12.99
N ASP A 107 4.74 12.76 -12.06
CA ASP A 107 3.47 12.08 -12.32
C ASP A 107 2.46 12.42 -11.20
N PRO A 108 1.89 13.64 -11.23
CA PRO A 108 0.99 14.10 -10.17
C PRO A 108 -0.30 13.28 -10.11
N ALA A 109 -0.78 12.76 -11.23
CA ALA A 109 -2.00 11.94 -11.28
C ALA A 109 -1.79 10.59 -10.59
N PHE A 110 -0.65 9.93 -10.84
CA PHE A 110 -0.28 8.71 -10.13
C PHE A 110 -0.11 8.97 -8.63
N PHE A 111 0.63 10.03 -8.27
CA PHE A 111 0.88 10.37 -6.87
C PHE A 111 -0.43 10.65 -6.12
N GLN A 112 -1.35 11.39 -6.73
CA GLN A 112 -2.64 11.70 -6.14
C GLN A 112 -3.51 10.45 -5.92
N GLU A 113 -3.54 9.52 -6.88
CA GLU A 113 -4.26 8.26 -6.69
C GLU A 113 -3.57 7.36 -5.64
N LEU A 114 -2.23 7.33 -5.61
CA LEU A 114 -1.46 6.61 -4.59
C LEU A 114 -1.80 7.11 -3.19
N TRP A 115 -1.78 8.43 -3.00
CA TRP A 115 -2.20 9.09 -1.76
C TRP A 115 -3.63 8.72 -1.40
N THR A 116 -4.57 8.91 -2.34
CA THR A 116 -5.99 8.65 -2.12
C THR A 116 -6.24 7.20 -1.69
N LEU A 117 -5.58 6.24 -2.34
CA LEU A 117 -5.70 4.83 -1.99
C LEU A 117 -5.08 4.52 -0.63
N ALA A 118 -3.89 5.06 -0.33
CA ALA A 118 -3.25 4.89 0.97
C ALA A 118 -4.14 5.43 2.10
N THR A 119 -4.64 6.66 1.96
CA THR A 119 -5.53 7.30 2.93
C THR A 119 -6.85 6.53 3.08
N HIS A 120 -7.45 6.10 1.97
CA HIS A 120 -8.69 5.32 2.01
C HIS A 120 -8.49 3.98 2.73
N SER A 121 -7.41 3.25 2.41
CA SER A 121 -7.06 2.00 3.08
C SER A 121 -6.81 2.21 4.57
N TYR A 122 -6.09 3.27 4.94
CA TYR A 122 -5.79 3.62 6.33
C TYR A 122 -7.05 3.84 7.15
N TYR A 123 -7.92 4.77 6.75
CA TYR A 123 -9.14 5.08 7.51
C TYR A 123 -10.17 3.95 7.46
N THR A 124 -10.22 3.18 6.36
CA THR A 124 -11.07 1.98 6.30
C THR A 124 -10.63 0.95 7.33
N ARG A 125 -9.32 0.76 7.49
CA ARG A 125 -8.77 -0.15 8.49
C ARG A 125 -9.00 0.37 9.91
N LEU A 126 -8.73 1.65 10.16
CA LEU A 126 -8.95 2.31 11.44
C LEU A 126 -10.40 2.14 11.90
N ALA A 127 -11.37 2.44 11.03
CA ALA A 127 -12.80 2.29 11.31
C ALA A 127 -13.23 0.83 11.55
N ARG A 128 -12.50 -0.16 11.02
CA ARG A 128 -12.74 -1.59 11.31
C ARG A 128 -12.11 -2.02 12.64
N SER A 129 -10.98 -1.43 13.04
CA SER A 129 -10.32 -1.71 14.31
C SER A 129 -11.12 -1.13 15.48
N ASP A 130 -11.56 0.12 15.37
CA ASP A 130 -12.36 0.82 16.39
C ASP A 130 -13.66 0.07 16.74
N LYS A 131 -14.39 -0.41 15.71
CA LYS A 131 -15.61 -1.21 15.88
C LYS A 131 -15.40 -2.56 16.58
N ARG A 132 -14.19 -3.11 16.59
CA ARG A 132 -13.91 -4.38 17.27
C ARG A 132 -13.67 -4.18 18.76
N GLU A 133 -13.24 -3.00 19.19
CA GLU A 133 -13.05 -2.67 20.59
C GLU A 133 -14.39 -2.35 21.27
N THR A 134 -15.35 -1.76 20.55
CA THR A 134 -16.68 -1.44 21.11
C THR A 134 -17.58 -2.64 21.40
N ILE A 135 -17.26 -3.84 20.90
CA ILE A 135 -18.10 -5.05 21.07
C ILE A 135 -17.63 -5.90 22.28
N LEU A 136 -16.53 -5.50 22.93
CA LEU A 136 -15.95 -6.22 24.08
C LEU A 136 -16.15 -5.50 25.43
N THR A 137 -17.03 -4.49 25.49
CA THR A 137 -17.43 -3.83 26.75
C THR A 137 -18.92 -4.04 27.00
#